data_AF-A0AAX0AWX4-F1
#
_entry.id   AF-A0AAX0AWX4-F1
#
_cell.length_a   1.000
_cell.length_b   1.000
_cell.length_c   1.000
_cell.angle_alpha   90.00
_cell.angle_beta   90.00
_cell.angle_gamma   90.00
#
_symmetry.space_group_name_H-M   'P 1'
#
loop_
_entity.id
_entity.type
_entity.pdbx_description
1 polymer ?
#
loop_
_entity_poly.entity_id
_entity_poly.type
_entity_poly.pdbx_seq_one_letter_code
_entity_poly.pdbx_strand_id
1 'polypeptide(L)' 'MNLRLAKLNDLPKLKAMYGNIIDDMDRNNIPIWDEIYPCEFFSKDIENNRLYLLVEKDDNIVGSFALCE' A
#
# COMPACT_ATOMS: atom_id res chain seq x y z
N MET A 1 1.89 12.42 -11.88
CA MET A 1 1.32 11.51 -10.88
C MET A 1 -0.19 11.58 -10.98
N ASN A 2 -0.87 10.45 -10.85
CA ASN A 2 -2.33 10.34 -10.87
C ASN A 2 -2.78 9.66 -9.58
N LEU A 3 -3.89 10.12 -9.01
CA LEU A 3 -4.53 9.50 -7.86
C LEU A 3 -5.70 8.65 -8.35
N ARG A 4 -5.76 7.38 -7.94
CA ARG A 4 -6.89 6.50 -8.26
C ARG A 4 -7.20 5.54 -7.13
N LEU A 5 -8.42 5.02 -7.10
CA LEU A 5 -8.73 3.87 -6.26
C LEU A 5 -7.87 2.67 -6.68
N ALA A 6 -7.43 1.92 -5.67
CA ALA A 6 -6.80 0.62 -5.86
C ALA A 6 -7.82 -0.40 -6.37
N LYS A 7 -7.35 -1.36 -7.15
CA LYS A 7 -8.10 -2.53 -7.62
C LYS A 7 -7.46 -3.78 -7.03
N LEU A 8 -8.20 -4.89 -6.95
CA LEU A 8 -7.65 -6.14 -6.39
C LEU A 8 -6.39 -6.63 -7.12
N ASN A 9 -6.27 -6.36 -8.42
CA ASN A 9 -5.07 -6.70 -9.20
C ASN A 9 -3.83 -5.85 -8.84
N ASP A 10 -3.99 -4.73 -8.13
CA ASP A 10 -2.87 -3.94 -7.60
C ASP A 10 -2.26 -4.59 -6.33
N LEU A 11 -3.00 -5.48 -5.65
CA LEU A 11 -2.63 -6.02 -4.34
C LEU A 11 -1.24 -6.70 -4.32
N PRO A 12 -0.84 -7.52 -5.30
CA PRO A 12 0.51 -8.11 -5.31
C PRO A 12 1.62 -7.06 -5.38
N LYS A 13 1.45 -6.02 -6.23
CA LYS A 13 2.42 -4.92 -6.34
C LYS A 13 2.48 -4.10 -5.06
N LEU A 14 1.32 -3.86 -4.44
CA LEU A 14 1.20 -3.11 -3.21
C LEU A 14 1.89 -3.82 -2.03
N LYS A 15 1.65 -5.12 -1.86
CA LYS A 15 2.32 -5.93 -0.83
C LYS A 15 3.84 -5.96 -1.03
N ALA A 16 4.31 -6.06 -2.28
CA ALA A 16 5.75 -5.99 -2.57
C ALA A 16 6.36 -4.63 -2.22
N MET A 17 5.69 -3.53 -2.55
CA MET A 17 6.14 -2.18 -2.19
C MET A 17 6.20 -2.00 -0.65
N TYR A 18 5.15 -2.38 0.07
CA TYR A 18 5.12 -2.26 1.53
C TYR A 18 6.10 -3.20 2.23
N GLY A 19 6.35 -4.39 1.69
CA GLY A 19 7.41 -5.27 2.21
C GLY A 19 8.77 -4.58 2.21
N ASN A 20 9.13 -3.91 1.11
CA ASN A 20 10.38 -3.14 1.06
C ASN A 20 10.41 -1.97 2.05
N ILE A 21 9.26 -1.33 2.32
CA ILE A 21 9.15 -0.24 3.31
C ILE A 21 9.31 -0.78 4.73
N ILE A 22 8.67 -1.91 5.06
CA ILE A 22 8.78 -2.58 6.37
C ILE A 22 10.22 -3.01 6.61
N ASP A 23 10.86 -3.64 5.63
CA ASP A 23 12.28 -4.02 5.72
C ASP A 23 13.19 -2.79 5.96
N ASP A 24 12.86 -1.65 5.35
CA ASP A 24 13.60 -0.40 5.56
C ASP A 24 13.35 0.19 6.95
N MET A 25 12.11 0.17 7.41
CA MET A 25 11.74 0.55 8.78
C MET A 25 12.50 -0.26 9.81
N ASP A 26 12.57 -1.58 9.66
CA ASP A 26 13.30 -2.48 10.55
C ASP A 26 14.80 -2.18 10.57
N ARG A 27 15.42 -2.01 9.39
CA ARG A 27 16.84 -1.63 9.29
C ARG A 27 17.15 -0.29 9.98
N ASN A 28 16.17 0.61 10.03
CA ASN A 28 16.31 1.94 10.63
C ASN A 28 15.75 2.03 12.06
N ASN A 29 15.37 0.92 12.70
CA ASN A 29 14.74 0.87 14.03
C ASN A 29 13.46 1.73 14.16
N ILE A 30 12.58 1.66 13.16
CA ILE A 30 11.27 2.35 13.12
C ILE A 30 10.14 1.30 13.11
N PRO A 31 9.85 0.60 14.22
CA PRO A 31 8.93 -0.55 14.24
C PRO A 31 7.45 -0.11 14.28
N ILE A 32 7.00 0.58 13.25
CA ILE A 32 5.61 1.07 13.12
C ILE A 32 4.73 -0.01 12.47
N TRP A 33 5.27 -0.73 11.48
CA TRP A 33 4.58 -1.74 10.69
C TRP A 33 5.32 -3.08 10.79
N ASP A 34 4.60 -4.16 10.46
CA ASP A 34 5.07 -5.54 10.59
C ASP A 34 4.56 -6.40 9.42
N GLU A 35 4.78 -7.72 9.49
CA GLU A 35 4.34 -8.66 8.45
C GLU A 35 2.81 -8.78 8.30
N ILE A 36 2.03 -8.29 9.27
CA ILE A 36 0.56 -8.33 9.28
C ILE A 36 0.00 -6.98 8.82
N TYR A 37 0.35 -5.89 9.51
CA TYR A 37 -0.13 -4.55 9.22
C TYR A 37 0.94 -3.75 8.45
N PRO A 38 0.60 -3.11 7.32
CA PRO A 38 -0.77 -2.87 6.81
C PRO A 38 -1.29 -3.87 5.77
N CYS A 39 -0.44 -4.78 5.29
CA CYS A 39 -0.69 -5.58 4.08
C CYS A 39 -1.95 -6.47 4.13
N GLU A 40 -2.26 -7.07 5.27
CA GLU A 40 -3.42 -7.97 5.40
C GLU A 40 -4.76 -7.23 5.38
N PHE A 41 -4.75 -5.90 5.54
CA PHE A 41 -5.95 -5.06 5.53
C PHE A 41 -6.27 -4.46 4.15
N PHE A 42 -5.30 -4.44 3.23
CA PHE A 42 -5.47 -3.81 1.92
C PHE A 42 -6.60 -4.41 1.08
N SER A 43 -6.82 -5.73 1.10
CA SER A 43 -7.95 -6.33 0.36
C SER A 43 -9.27 -5.73 0.81
N LYS A 44 -9.44 -5.57 2.14
CA LYS A 44 -10.66 -5.00 2.69
C LYS A 44 -10.78 -3.51 2.37
N ASP A 45 -9.68 -2.78 2.36
CA ASP A 45 -9.67 -1.36 1.98
C ASP A 45 -9.99 -1.16 0.49
N ILE A 46 -9.52 -2.05 -0.37
CA ILE A 46 -9.85 -2.07 -1.81
C ILE A 46 -11.34 -2.37 -2.00
N GLU A 47 -11.86 -3.43 -1.38
CA GLU A 47 -13.27 -3.82 -1.46
C GLU A 47 -14.22 -2.72 -0.98
N ASN A 48 -13.81 -1.94 0.02
CA ASN A 48 -14.56 -0.83 0.57
C ASN A 48 -14.35 0.50 -0.19
N ASN A 49 -13.66 0.51 -1.33
CA ASN A 49 -13.33 1.72 -2.10
C ASN A 49 -12.67 2.84 -1.27
N ARG A 50 -11.82 2.45 -0.30
CA ARG A 50 -11.14 3.40 0.59
C ARG A 50 -9.64 3.48 0.40
N LEU A 51 -9.03 2.54 -0.32
CA LEU A 51 -7.60 2.57 -0.63
C LEU A 51 -7.30 3.33 -1.92
N TYR A 52 -6.54 4.41 -1.81
CA TYR A 52 -6.07 5.21 -2.93
C TYR A 52 -4.60 4.95 -3.21
N LEU A 53 -4.24 4.93 -4.49
CA LEU A 53 -2.87 4.82 -4.97
C LEU A 53 -2.44 6.13 -5.63
N LEU A 54 -1.23 6.57 -5.32
CA LEU A 54 -0.50 7.55 -6.10
C LEU A 54 0.35 6.79 -7.12
N VAL A 55 0.06 7.00 -8.40
CA VAL A 55 0.73 6.31 -9.51
C VAL A 55 1.45 7.28 -10.44
N GLU A 56 2.63 6.88 -10.91
CA GLU A 56 3.37 7.56 -11.97
C GLU A 56 3.05 6.96 -13.35
N LYS A 57 3.90 7.23 -14.35
CA LYS A 57 3.80 6.60 -15.67
C LYS A 57 3.93 5.07 -15.52
N ASP A 58 3.36 4.35 -16.47
CA ASP A 58 3.46 2.88 -16.57
C ASP A 58 2.90 2.11 -15.36
N ASP A 59 1.89 2.67 -14.67
CA ASP A 59 1.26 2.09 -13.47
C ASP A 59 2.25 1.78 -12.34
N ASN A 60 3.33 2.56 -12.25
CA ASN A 60 4.26 2.50 -11.13
C ASN A 60 3.60 3.12 -9.88
N ILE A 61 3.39 2.32 -8.83
CA ILE A 61 2.81 2.77 -7.56
C ILE A 61 3.92 3.39 -6.73
N VAL A 62 3.75 4.66 -6.35
CA VAL A 62 4.72 5.43 -5.56
C VAL A 62 4.20 5.81 -4.16
N GLY A 63 2.97 5.43 -3.86
CA GLY A 63 2.39 5.59 -2.53
C GLY A 63 0.94 5.14 -2.49
N SER A 64 0.42 5.00 -1.28
CA SER A 64 -1.00 4.75 -1.05
C SER A 64 -1.46 5.28 0.29
N PHE A 65 -2.76 5.51 0.43
CA PHE A 65 -3.39 5.85 1.70
C PHE A 65 -4.83 5.36 1.72
N ALA A 66 -5.31 5.01 2.91
CA ALA A 66 -6.71 4.71 3.15
C ALA A 66 -7.45 5.96 3.63
N LEU A 67 -8.62 6.25 3.05
CA LEU A 67 -9.56 7.25 3.57
C LEU A 67 -10.71 6.52 4.27
N CYS A 68 -10.57 6.34 5.59
CA CYS A 68 -11.59 5.74 6.45
C CYS A 68 -12.50 6.83 7.05
N GLU A 69 -13.78 6.51 7.23
CA GLU A 69 -14.71 7.27 8.08
C GLU A 69 -14.47 6.99 9.57
#